data_AF-A0A7V1IHM6-F1
#
_entry.id   AF-A0A7V1IHM6-F1
#
_cell.length_a   1.000
_cell.length_b   1.000
_cell.length_c   1.000
_cell.angle_alpha   90.00
_cell.angle_beta   90.00
_cell.angle_gamma   90.00
#
_symmetry.space_group_name_H-M   'P 1'
#
loop_
_entity.id
_entity.type
_entity.pdbx_description
1 polymer ?
#
loop_
_entity_poly.entity_id
_entity_poly.type
_entity_poly.pdbx_seq_one_letter_code
_entity_poly.pdbx_strand_id
1 'polypeptide(L)' 'ITLESPTEATGIWAMYHAYHDHGHGFVDEMFVYYDDVYRKEDGVWKIARTGYKRVMNQILDRRELPYRMKAPDWAVDRK' A
#
# COMPACT_ATOMS: atom_id res chain seq x y z
N ILE A 1 2.17 -16.47 7.58
CA ILE A 1 3.17 -16.41 8.68
C ILE A 1 3.84 -17.78 8.78
N THR A 2 5.14 -17.81 9.03
CA THR A 2 5.95 -19.03 9.16
C THR A 2 6.66 -18.98 10.51
N LEU A 3 6.52 -20.01 11.33
CA LEU A 3 7.25 -20.11 12.60
C LEU A 3 8.59 -20.81 12.32
N GLU A 4 9.70 -20.13 12.60
CA GLU A 4 11.06 -20.67 12.41
C GLU A 4 11.58 -21.36 13.68
N SER A 5 11.10 -20.91 14.84
CA SER A 5 11.44 -21.48 16.16
C SER A 5 10.35 -21.14 17.19
N PRO A 6 10.45 -21.61 18.45
CA PRO A 6 9.54 -21.18 19.52
C PRO A 6 9.53 -19.66 19.79
N THR A 7 10.55 -18.92 19.33
CA THR A 7 10.73 -17.49 19.59
C THR A 7 10.95 -16.63 18.35
N GLU A 8 10.97 -17.21 17.14
CA GLU A 8 11.19 -16.49 15.89
C GLU A 8 10.17 -16.89 14.82
N ALA A 9 9.73 -15.92 14.02
CA ALA A 9 8.82 -16.13 12.90
C ALA A 9 9.05 -15.11 11.79
N THR A 10 8.62 -15.45 10.57
CA THR A 10 8.60 -14.55 9.41
C THR A 10 7.19 -14.41 8.84
N GLY A 11 6.90 -13.30 8.16
CA GLY A 11 5.59 -13.05 7.57
C GLY A 11 5.68 -12.23 6.30
N ILE A 12 5.01 -12.72 5.26
CA ILE A 12 4.76 -11.97 4.03
C ILE A 12 3.32 -11.51 4.02
N TRP A 13 3.10 -10.22 3.79
CA TRP A 13 1.76 -9.64 3.70
C TRP A 13 1.59 -8.85 2.41
N ALA A 14 0.57 -9.20 1.63
CA ALA A 14 0.13 -8.38 0.50
C ALA A 14 -0.83 -7.31 1.04
N MET A 15 -0.45 -6.04 0.95
CA MET A 15 -1.23 -4.94 1.51
C MET A 15 -1.58 -3.91 0.44
N TYR A 16 -2.81 -3.41 0.53
CA TYR A 16 -3.28 -2.23 -0.17
C TYR A 16 -3.37 -1.07 0.81
N HIS A 17 -2.70 0.04 0.51
CA HIS A 17 -2.77 1.27 1.32
C HIS A 17 -3.53 2.34 0.57
N ALA A 18 -4.28 3.16 1.32
CA ALA A 18 -4.81 4.42 0.85
C ALA A 18 -4.48 5.50 1.89
N TYR A 19 -3.68 6.48 1.48
CA TYR A 19 -3.36 7.66 2.27
C TYR A 19 -4.08 8.86 1.69
N HIS A 20 -4.85 9.58 2.51
CA HIS A 20 -5.62 10.74 2.07
C HIS A 20 -5.03 12.02 2.67
N ASP A 21 -4.47 12.87 1.81
CA ASP A 21 -4.02 14.19 2.18
C ASP A 21 -5.12 15.21 1.83
N HIS A 22 -5.93 15.55 2.83
CA HIS A 22 -7.00 16.52 2.67
C HIS A 22 -6.50 17.93 2.36
N GLY A 23 -5.33 18.32 2.88
CA GLY A 23 -4.81 19.68 2.73
C GLY A 23 -4.35 19.95 1.30
N HIS A 24 -3.72 18.95 0.69
CA HIS A 24 -3.28 19.01 -0.71
C HIS A 24 -4.29 18.41 -1.69
N GLY A 25 -5.34 17.77 -1.19
CA GLY A 25 -6.47 17.23 -1.96
C GLY A 25 -6.08 16.07 -2.86
N PHE A 26 -5.33 15.09 -2.37
CA PHE A 26 -5.01 13.88 -3.14
C PHE A 26 -5.13 12.60 -2.29
N VAL A 27 -5.31 11.47 -2.96
CA VAL A 27 -5.17 10.12 -2.37
C VAL A 27 -3.96 9.44 -2.99
N ASP A 28 -3.04 8.93 -2.19
CA ASP A 28 -1.96 8.05 -2.62
C ASP A 28 -2.34 6.60 -2.29
N GLU A 29 -2.43 5.76 -3.32
CA GLU A 29 -2.77 4.35 -3.19
C GLU A 29 -1.59 3.47 -3.59
N MET A 30 -1.37 2.41 -2.82
CA MET A 30 -0.19 1.56 -2.96
C MET A 30 -0.57 0.09 -2.85
N PHE A 31 0.02 -0.74 -3.70
CA PHE A 31 0.05 -2.18 -3.49
C PHE A 31 1.47 -2.60 -3.15
N VAL A 32 1.64 -3.28 -2.01
CA VAL A 32 2.95 -3.61 -1.45
C VAL A 32 2.99 -5.04 -0.92
N TYR A 33 4.15 -5.68 -1.01
CA TYR A 33 4.45 -6.90 -0.28
C TYR A 33 5.38 -6.58 0.89
N TYR A 34 4.91 -6.79 2.11
CA TYR A 34 5.74 -6.74 3.31
C TYR A 34 6.54 -8.03 3.49
N ASP A 35 7.70 -7.90 4.10
CA ASP A 35 8.59 -8.96 4.57
C ASP A 35 9.00 -8.62 6.01
N ASP A 36 8.29 -9.23 6.96
CA ASP A 36 8.41 -8.98 8.39
C ASP A 36 9.12 -10.13 9.09
N VAL A 37 9.95 -9.77 10.08
CA VAL A 37 10.55 -10.68 11.04
C VAL A 37 9.97 -10.40 12.42
N TYR A 38 9.59 -11.45 13.13
CA TYR A 38 9.01 -11.38 14.46
C TYR A 38 9.92 -12.08 15.48
N ARG A 39 9.98 -11.52 16.69
CA ARG A 39 10.65 -12.11 17.84
C ARG A 39 9.70 -12.19 19.02
N LYS A 40 9.72 -13.30 19.75
CA LYS A 40 8.99 -13.46 21.00
C LYS A 40 9.86 -13.04 22.17
N GLU A 41 9.40 -12.06 22.93
CA GLU A 41 10.05 -11.51 24.12
C GLU A 41 9.08 -11.58 25.29
N ASP A 42 9.51 -12.16 26.42
CA ASP A 42 8.68 -12.31 27.63
C ASP A 42 7.30 -12.93 27.36
N GLY A 43 7.27 -13.90 26.45
CA GLY A 43 6.04 -14.58 26.03
C GLY A 43 5.19 -13.85 24.98
N VAL A 44 5.57 -12.63 24.57
CA VAL A 44 4.82 -11.78 23.64
C VAL A 44 5.55 -11.65 22.30
N TRP A 45 4.83 -11.86 21.20
CA TRP A 45 5.37 -11.64 19.85
C TRP A 45 5.43 -10.14 19.52
N LYS A 46 6.55 -9.71 18.97
CA LYS A 46 6.78 -8.33 18.51
C LYS A 46 7.35 -8.35 17.09
N ILE A 47 7.10 -7.29 16.32
CA ILE A 47 7.79 -7.06 15.05
C ILE A 47 9.22 -6.64 15.37
N ALA A 48 10.19 -7.45 14.96
CA ALA A 48 11.61 -7.18 15.14
C ALA A 48 12.19 -6.41 13.94
N ARG A 49 11.70 -6.67 12.74
CA ARG A 49 12.03 -5.93 11.51
C ARG A 49 10.81 -5.92 10.60
N THR A 50 10.58 -4.80 9.94
CA THR A 50 9.62 -4.69 8.85
C THR A 50 10.30 -4.08 7.64
N GLY A 51 9.98 -4.60 6.47
CA GLY A 51 10.38 -4.05 5.18
C GLY A 51 9.26 -4.32 4.18
N TYR A 52 9.27 -3.59 3.07
CA TYR A 52 8.30 -3.85 2.00
C TYR A 52 8.90 -3.57 0.64
N LYS A 53 8.35 -4.25 -0.36
CA LYS A 53 8.55 -3.95 -1.78
C LYS A 53 7.26 -3.39 -2.36
N ARG A 54 7.34 -2.17 -2.89
CA ARG A 54 6.24 -1.56 -3.61
C ARG A 54 6.09 -2.21 -4.98
N VAL A 55 4.87 -2.61 -5.32
CA VAL A 55 4.52 -3.19 -6.63
C VAL A 55 3.92 -2.11 -7.52
N MET A 56 3.01 -1.32 -6.97
CA MET A 56 2.32 -0.25 -7.67
C MET A 56 2.09 0.94 -6.73
N ASN A 57 2.06 2.13 -7.33
CA ASN A 57 1.71 3.38 -6.69
C ASN A 57 0.87 4.20 -7.66
N GLN A 58 -0.24 4.75 -7.19
CA GLN A 58 -1.04 5.72 -7.94
C GLN A 58 -1.40 6.89 -7.04
N ILE A 59 -1.21 8.11 -7.56
CA ILE A 59 -1.65 9.33 -6.91
C ILE A 59 -2.90 9.81 -7.65
N LEU A 60 -4.01 9.88 -6.94
CA LEU A 60 -5.30 10.33 -7.43
C LEU A 60 -5.53 11.76 -6.95
N ASP A 61 -5.45 12.73 -7.85
CA ASP A 61 -5.82 14.11 -7.57
C ASP A 61 -7.33 14.20 -7.27
N ARG A 62 -7.67 14.78 -6.13
CA ARG A 62 -9.05 14.95 -5.64
C ARG A 62 -9.45 16.43 -5.52
N ARG A 63 -8.62 17.38 -5.96
CA ARG A 63 -8.93 18.82 -5.89
C ARG A 63 -10.08 19.21 -6.81
N GLU A 64 -10.28 18.49 -7.91
CA GLU A 64 -11.41 18.64 -8.82
C GLU A 64 -12.24 17.35 -8.87
N LEU A 65 -13.50 17.41 -8.42
CA LEU A 65 -14.46 16.31 -8.50
C LEU A 65 -15.76 16.75 -9.20
N PRO A 66 -16.31 15.93 -10.13
CA PRO A 66 -15.73 14.70 -10.68
C PRO A 66 -14.46 14.99 -11.48
N TYR A 67 -13.50 14.08 -11.43
CA TYR A 67 -12.24 14.20 -12.19
C TYR A 67 -12.57 14.41 -13.67
N ARG A 68 -12.07 15.50 -14.26
CA ARG A 68 -12.21 15.75 -15.68
C ARG A 68 -11.27 14.81 -16.43
N MET A 69 -11.79 13.67 -16.87
CA MET A 69 -11.09 12.83 -17.83
C MET A 69 -10.92 13.61 -19.14
N LYS A 70 -9.70 14.03 -19.46
CA LYS A 70 -9.35 14.53 -20.78
C LYS A 70 -8.84 13.37 -21.62
N ALA A 71 -9.65 12.88 -22.54
CA ALA A 71 -9.19 11.99 -23.59
C ALA A 71 -8.63 12.84 -24.75
N PRO A 72 -7.56 12.39 -25.45
CA PRO A 72 -7.18 13.02 -26.70
C PRO A 72 -8.30 12.86 -27.74
N ASP A 73 -8.41 13.80 -28.68
CA ASP A 73 -9.55 13.86 -29.62
C ASP A 73 -9.79 12.56 -30.42
N TRP A 74 -8.76 11.75 -30.65
CA TRP A 74 -8.85 10.47 -31.36
C TRP A 74 -9.45 9.32 -30.52
N ALA A 75 -9.54 9.47 -29.20
CA ALA A 75 -9.95 8.42 -28.26
C ALA A 75 -11.42 8.53 -27.79
N VAL A 76 -12.14 9.56 -28.22
CA VAL A 76 -13.57 9.76 -27.94
C VAL A 76 -14.35 9.61 -29.23
N ASP A 77 -15.21 8.59 -29.30
CA ASP A 77 -16.11 8.37 -30.43
C ASP A 77 -17.20 9.46 -30.39
N ARG A 78 -17.08 10.47 -31.24
CA ARG A 78 -18.04 11.58 -31.31
C ARG A 78 -19.26 11.10 -32.10
N LYS A 79 -20.41 10.93 -31.42
CA LYS A 79 -21.73 10.86 -32.07
C LYS A 79 -22.20 12.24 -32.50
#